data_AF-A0A1B6G085-F1
#
_entry.id   AF-A0A1B6G085-F1
#
_cell.length_a   1.000
_cell.length_b   1.000
_cell.length_c   1.000
_cell.angle_alpha   90.00
_cell.angle_beta   90.00
_cell.angle_gamma   90.00
#
_symmetry.space_group_name_H-M   'P 1'
#
loop_
_entity.id
_entity.type
_entity.pdbx_description
1 polymer ?
#
loop_
_entity_poly.entity_id
_entity_poly.type
_entity_poly.pdbx_seq_one_letter_code
_entity_poly.pdbx_strand_id
1 'polypeptide(L)'
;PVDSACSVPGQRETLLQRPDLLPLPVQVFEMVHLGTYRHQVVSRYSRLSCIIELDMALAQHSQREAFSSSELTVAKERLARLEALQAQLNAAWKQSRWLLDVLAFAR
;
A
#
# COMPACT_ATOMS: atom_id res chain seq x y z
N PRO A 1 0.10 -21.96 22.01
CA PRO A 1 -0.24 -20.67 21.38
C PRO A 1 -1.26 -19.92 22.26
N VAL A 2 -1.05 -18.64 22.51
CA VAL A 2 -1.83 -17.82 23.48
C VAL A 2 -3.34 -17.82 23.22
N ASP A 3 -3.76 -18.13 22.00
CA ASP A 3 -5.17 -18.22 21.59
C ASP A 3 -5.91 -19.46 22.15
N SER A 4 -5.17 -20.46 22.66
CA SER A 4 -5.75 -21.65 23.30
C SER A 4 -6.12 -21.42 24.77
N ALA A 5 -5.73 -20.29 25.37
CA ALA A 5 -5.86 -20.09 26.82
C ALA A 5 -7.28 -19.68 27.27
N CYS A 6 -8.10 -19.17 26.35
CA CYS A 6 -9.43 -18.64 26.67
C CYS A 6 -10.60 -19.41 26.02
N SER A 7 -10.34 -20.49 25.30
CA SER A 7 -11.39 -21.32 24.69
C SER A 7 -11.91 -22.37 25.67
N VAL A 8 -13.24 -22.46 25.84
CA VAL A 8 -13.89 -23.51 26.64
C VAL A 8 -13.55 -24.89 26.05
N PRO A 9 -13.09 -25.88 26.86
CA PRO A 9 -12.77 -27.21 26.37
C PRO A 9 -13.99 -27.85 25.69
N GLY A 10 -13.85 -28.24 24.42
CA GLY A 10 -14.90 -28.90 23.63
C GLY A 10 -15.60 -28.03 22.59
N GLN A 11 -15.38 -26.71 22.59
CA GLN A 11 -15.87 -25.84 21.52
C GLN A 11 -14.91 -25.93 20.33
N ARG A 12 -15.17 -26.85 19.40
CA ARG A 12 -14.61 -26.77 18.05
C ARG A 12 -15.12 -25.46 17.45
N GLU A 13 -14.25 -24.70 16.79
CA GLU A 13 -14.62 -23.44 16.12
C GLU A 13 -15.52 -23.72 14.91
N THR A 14 -16.77 -24.13 15.14
CA THR A 14 -17.73 -24.53 14.09
C THR A 14 -18.02 -23.37 13.13
N LEU A 15 -17.83 -22.12 13.58
CA LEU A 15 -17.93 -20.92 12.74
C LEU A 15 -16.76 -20.77 11.76
N LEU A 16 -15.60 -21.35 12.06
CA LEU A 16 -14.40 -21.32 11.21
C LEU A 16 -14.28 -22.56 10.33
N GLN A 17 -15.03 -23.64 10.63
CA GLN A 17 -15.15 -24.82 9.77
C GLN A 17 -16.21 -24.63 8.68
N ARG A 18 -15.98 -23.64 7.81
CA ARG A 18 -16.81 -23.35 6.64
C ARG A 18 -16.07 -23.81 5.38
N PRO A 19 -16.30 -25.05 4.89
CA PRO A 19 -15.57 -25.59 3.74
C PRO A 19 -15.88 -24.82 2.43
N ASP A 20 -16.95 -24.02 2.43
CA ASP A 20 -17.33 -23.10 1.37
C ASP A 20 -16.53 -21.79 1.35
N LEU A 21 -15.74 -21.52 2.39
CA LEU A 21 -14.98 -20.27 2.53
C LEU A 21 -13.47 -20.52 2.41
N LEU A 22 -12.78 -19.57 1.76
CA LEU A 22 -11.33 -19.56 1.66
C LEU A 22 -10.76 -18.60 2.72
N PRO A 23 -9.95 -19.08 3.69
CA PRO A 23 -9.23 -18.20 4.59
C PRO A 23 -8.16 -17.43 3.79
N LEU A 24 -8.19 -16.10 3.91
CA LEU A 24 -7.22 -15.21 3.25
C LEU A 24 -6.49 -14.36 4.30
N PRO A 25 -5.19 -14.06 4.09
CA PRO A 25 -4.54 -13.01 4.84
C PRO A 25 -5.32 -11.71 4.70
N VAL A 26 -5.46 -10.95 5.79
CA VAL A 26 -6.22 -9.68 5.82
C VAL A 26 -5.79 -8.73 4.70
N GLN A 27 -4.49 -8.67 4.40
CA GLN A 27 -3.94 -7.84 3.33
C GLN A 27 -4.45 -8.24 1.94
N VAL A 28 -4.58 -9.54 1.68
CA VAL A 28 -5.09 -10.07 0.41
C VAL A 28 -6.58 -9.78 0.30
N PHE A 29 -7.33 -10.02 1.38
CA PHE A 29 -8.75 -9.69 1.43
C PHE A 29 -9.01 -8.20 1.19
N GLU A 30 -8.24 -7.31 1.83
CA GLU A 30 -8.34 -5.87 1.65
C GLU A 30 -8.12 -5.46 0.18
N MET A 31 -7.11 -6.02 -0.48
CA MET A 31 -6.84 -5.75 -1.89
C MET A 31 -7.94 -6.24 -2.82
N VAL A 32 -8.51 -7.44 -2.56
CA VAL A 32 -9.65 -7.97 -3.32
C VAL A 32 -10.89 -7.09 -3.12
N HIS A 33 -11.15 -6.66 -1.89
CA HIS A 33 -12.25 -5.77 -1.56
C HIS A 33 -12.12 -4.42 -2.27
N LEU A 34 -10.94 -3.78 -2.20
CA LEU A 34 -10.66 -2.52 -2.88
C LEU A 34 -10.73 -2.67 -4.41
N GLY A 35 -10.24 -3.78 -4.96
CA GLY A 35 -10.35 -4.08 -6.38
C GLY A 35 -11.80 -4.22 -6.85
N THR A 36 -12.65 -4.85 -6.03
CA THR A 36 -14.06 -5.09 -6.35
C THR A 36 -14.91 -3.83 -6.21
N TYR A 37 -14.81 -3.14 -5.07
CA TYR A 37 -15.74 -2.04 -4.73
C TYR A 37 -15.16 -0.64 -4.94
N ARG A 38 -13.84 -0.52 -5.09
CA ARG A 38 -13.11 0.77 -5.21
C ARG A 38 -12.09 0.73 -6.34
N HIS A 39 -12.38 0.00 -7.42
CA HIS A 39 -11.48 -0.22 -8.56
C HIS A 39 -10.78 1.06 -9.07
N GLN A 40 -11.52 2.17 -9.18
CA GLN A 40 -10.96 3.44 -9.66
C GLN A 40 -9.84 3.98 -8.75
N VAL A 41 -9.95 3.79 -7.44
CA VAL A 41 -8.92 4.24 -6.48
C VAL A 41 -7.65 3.42 -6.68
N VAL A 42 -7.79 2.09 -6.74
CA VAL A 42 -6.67 1.16 -6.97
C VAL A 42 -5.99 1.45 -8.30
N SER A 43 -6.77 1.61 -9.38
CA SER A 43 -6.26 1.88 -10.72
C SER A 43 -5.54 3.23 -10.83
N ARG A 44 -6.08 4.29 -10.19
CA ARG A 44 -5.41 5.61 -10.18
C ARG A 44 -4.13 5.57 -9.35
N TYR A 45 -4.17 4.95 -8.17
CA TYR A 45 -2.99 4.78 -7.33
C TYR A 45 -1.88 4.03 -8.07
N SER A 46 -2.18 2.84 -8.62
CA SER A 46 -1.18 2.02 -9.31
C SER A 46 -0.57 2.75 -10.51
N ARG A 47 -1.40 3.43 -11.31
CA ARG A 47 -0.92 4.22 -12.44
C ARG A 47 -0.03 5.38 -12.02
N LEU A 48 -0.42 6.13 -10.99
CA LEU A 48 0.38 7.26 -10.50
C LEU A 48 1.68 6.80 -9.85
N SER A 49 1.66 5.72 -9.06
CA SER A 49 2.88 5.16 -8.48
C SER A 49 3.87 4.75 -9.57
N CYS A 50 3.40 4.05 -10.61
CA CYS A 50 4.25 3.63 -11.73
C CYS A 50 4.86 4.83 -12.48
N ILE A 51 4.08 5.88 -12.73
CA ILE A 51 4.57 7.10 -13.38
C ILE A 51 5.63 7.79 -12.51
N ILE A 52 5.36 7.96 -11.22
CA ILE A 52 6.28 8.64 -10.30
C ILE A 52 7.58 7.84 -10.15
N GLU A 53 7.50 6.52 -9.98
CA GLU A 53 8.68 5.65 -9.89
C GLU A 53 9.57 5.76 -11.14
N LEU A 54 8.97 5.75 -12.33
CA LEU A 54 9.69 5.94 -13.58
C LEU A 54 10.34 7.33 -13.66
N ASP A 55 9.58 8.38 -13.36
CA ASP A 55 10.08 9.75 -13.38
C ASP A 55 11.20 9.99 -12.35
N MET A 56 11.13 9.35 -11.19
CA MET A 56 12.18 9.38 -10.18
C MET A 56 13.46 8.73 -10.70
N ALA A 57 13.36 7.55 -11.34
CA ALA A 57 14.50 6.87 -11.93
C ALA A 57 15.16 7.72 -13.03
N LEU A 58 14.36 8.39 -13.86
CA LEU A 58 14.85 9.32 -14.89
C LEU A 58 15.53 10.56 -14.27
N ALA A 59 14.93 11.18 -13.24
CA ALA A 59 15.52 12.34 -12.57
C ALA A 59 16.85 11.98 -11.90
N GLN A 60 16.94 10.81 -11.25
CA GLN A 60 18.18 10.29 -10.68
C GLN A 60 19.24 10.02 -11.75
N HIS A 61 18.84 9.52 -12.92
CA HIS A 61 19.75 9.32 -14.04
C HIS A 61 20.29 10.65 -14.56
N SER A 62 19.42 11.64 -14.81
CA SER A 62 19.84 12.99 -15.20
C SER A 62 20.74 13.66 -14.16
N GLN A 63 20.50 13.40 -12.87
CA GLN A 63 21.37 13.90 -11.81
C GLN A 63 22.79 13.32 -11.90
N ARG A 64 22.94 12.05 -12.28
CA ARG A 64 24.24 11.38 -12.45
C ARG A 64 24.99 11.85 -13.71
N GLU A 65 24.25 12.21 -14.75
CA GLU A 65 24.81 12.66 -16.03
C GLU A 65 24.99 14.19 -16.12
N ALA A 66 24.54 14.95 -15.12
CA ALA A 66 24.65 16.40 -15.14
C ALA A 66 26.11 16.85 -15.20
N PHE A 67 26.46 17.61 -16.24
CA PHE A 67 27.81 18.15 -16.43
C PHE A 67 27.95 19.54 -15.83
N SER A 68 26.84 20.28 -15.71
CA SER A 68 26.79 21.62 -15.13
C SER A 68 26.06 21.67 -13.79
N SER A 69 26.37 22.69 -12.98
CA SER A 69 25.67 22.96 -11.72
C SER A 69 24.19 23.31 -11.93
N SER A 70 23.85 23.91 -13.08
CA SER A 70 22.47 24.22 -13.46
C SER A 70 21.68 22.94 -13.71
N GLU A 71 22.18 22.03 -14.54
CA GLU A 71 21.54 20.72 -14.80
C GLU A 71 21.38 19.90 -13.53
N LEU A 72 22.41 19.90 -12.66
CA LEU A 72 22.37 19.22 -11.38
C LEU A 72 21.28 19.78 -10.46
N THR A 73 21.10 21.10 -10.45
CA THR A 73 20.09 21.76 -9.64
C THR A 73 18.69 21.42 -10.14
N VAL A 74 18.46 21.49 -11.45
CA VAL A 74 17.17 21.11 -12.07
C VAL A 74 16.83 19.65 -11.77
N ALA A 75 17.79 18.73 -11.90
CA ALA A 75 17.57 17.32 -11.61
C ALA A 75 17.21 17.07 -10.14
N LYS A 76 17.89 17.77 -9.21
CA LYS A 76 17.60 17.70 -7.76
C LYS A 76 16.22 18.26 -7.41
N GLU A 77 15.85 19.41 -7.97
CA GLU A 77 14.53 20.01 -7.75
C GLU A 77 13.41 19.10 -8.27
N ARG A 78 13.60 18.50 -9.46
CA ARG A 78 12.66 17.51 -10.00
C ARG A 78 12.53 16.31 -9.08
N LEU A 79 13.64 15.76 -8.59
CA LEU A 79 13.62 14.62 -7.67
C LEU A 79 12.87 14.95 -6.37
N ALA A 80 13.19 16.09 -5.74
CA ALA A 80 12.52 16.53 -4.51
C ALA A 80 11.00 16.70 -4.71
N ARG A 81 10.58 17.24 -5.86
CA ARG A 81 9.15 17.36 -6.20
C ARG A 81 8.48 15.99 -6.35
N LEU A 82 9.13 15.04 -7.02
CA LEU A 82 8.60 13.69 -7.20
C LEU A 82 8.50 12.93 -5.88
N GLU A 83 9.48 13.08 -4.99
CA GLU A 83 9.44 12.50 -3.63
C GLU A 83 8.27 13.07 -2.81
N ALA A 84 8.03 14.38 -2.90
CA ALA A 84 6.88 15.00 -2.25
C ALA A 84 5.54 14.47 -2.80
N LEU A 85 5.44 14.27 -4.12
CA LEU A 85 4.25 13.67 -4.75
C LEU A 85 4.05 12.21 -4.33
N GLN A 86 5.13 11.42 -4.27
CA GLN A 86 5.08 10.03 -3.79
C GLN A 86 4.59 9.96 -2.35
N ALA A 87 5.06 10.86 -1.48
CA ALA A 87 4.62 10.93 -0.09
C ALA A 87 3.12 11.26 0.02
N GLN A 88 2.63 12.24 -0.76
CA GLN A 88 1.21 12.59 -0.81
C GLN A 88 0.34 11.44 -1.34
N LEU A 89 0.79 10.76 -2.40
CA LEU A 89 0.11 9.60 -2.96
C LEU A 89 0.01 8.46 -1.94
N ASN A 90 1.09 8.17 -1.22
CA ASN A 90 1.11 7.16 -0.17
C ASN A 90 0.22 7.52 1.03
N ALA A 91 0.14 8.81 1.40
CA ALA A 91 -0.77 9.28 2.44
C ALA A 91 -2.24 9.07 2.03
N ALA A 92 -2.61 9.43 0.80
CA ALA A 92 -3.95 9.21 0.26
C ALA A 92 -4.31 7.72 0.15
N TRP A 93 -3.35 6.89 -0.24
CA TRP A 93 -3.54 5.44 -0.28
C TRP A 93 -3.75 4.85 1.12
N LYS A 94 -2.98 5.29 2.12
CA LYS A 94 -3.15 4.87 3.50
C LYS A 94 -4.56 5.16 4.02
N GLN A 95 -5.11 6.34 3.72
CA GLN A 95 -6.50 6.69 4.09
C GLN A 95 -7.55 5.77 3.46
N SER A 96 -7.23 5.11 2.34
CA SER A 96 -8.14 4.13 1.71
C SER A 96 -8.09 2.75 2.37
N ARG A 97 -7.08 2.47 3.19
CA ARG A 97 -6.79 1.17 3.82
C ARG A 97 -7.20 1.14 5.30
N TRP A 98 -8.51 1.23 5.55
CA TRP A 98 -9.08 1.33 6.89
C TRP A 98 -9.13 0.00 7.65
N LEU A 99 -9.10 -1.15 6.95
CA LEU A 99 -9.38 -2.44 7.56
C LEU A 99 -8.30 -2.82 8.57
N LEU A 100 -7.04 -2.58 8.23
CA LEU A 100 -5.91 -2.80 9.14
C LEU A 100 -5.95 -1.88 10.36
N ASP A 101 -6.38 -0.63 10.19
CA ASP A 101 -6.50 0.33 11.30
C ASP A 101 -7.59 -0.10 12.29
N VAL A 102 -8.74 -0.57 11.79
CA VAL A 102 -9.83 -1.09 12.65
C VAL A 102 -9.40 -2.36 13.38
N LEU A 103 -8.71 -3.28 12.71
CA LEU A 103 -8.21 -4.51 13.34
C LEU A 103 -7.13 -4.22 14.39
N ALA A 104 -6.27 -3.23 14.15
CA ALA A 104 -5.28 -2.80 15.12
C ALA A 104 -5.92 -2.14 16.34
N PHE A 105 -6.98 -1.36 16.15
CA PHE A 105 -7.74 -0.76 17.26
C PHE A 105 -8.50 -1.78 18.11
N ALA A 106 -9.00 -2.85 17.49
CA ALA A 106 -9.79 -3.88 18.16
C ALA A 106 -8.95 -4.90 18.97
N ARG A 107 -7.62 -4.82 18.88
CA ARG A 107 -6.68 -5.68 19.60
C ARG A 107 -6.18 -4.97 20.86
#